data_AF-A0AAD9L1T0-F1
#
_entry.id   AF-A0AAD9L1T0-F1
#
_cell.length_a   1.000
_cell.length_b   1.000
_cell.length_c   1.000
_cell.angle_alpha   90.00
_cell.angle_beta   90.00
_cell.angle_gamma   90.00
#
_symmetry.space_group_name_H-M   'P 1'
#
loop_
_entity.id
_entity.type
_entity.pdbx_description
1 polymer ?
#
loop_
_entity_poly.entity_id
_entity_poly.type
_entity_poly.pdbx_seq_one_letter_code
_entity_poly.pdbx_strand_id
1 'polypeptide(L)'
;MVADIQSRISGAFDIFDHEGNKTVDVREIGTIIRSLGCCPSEEDLHDLLTEIEEEEPTGYIRFEKFLPMMTRVLMERKYRAAPEEQLLKAFQVLDADSKGYLTQDEITKAMTEEGEPFTQEEMEEMLSAAKDPDKDAVLYRDYVSVMALEET
;
A
#
# COMPACT_ATOMS: atom_id res chain seq x y z
N MET A 1 7.81 14.49 -17.17
CA MET A 1 6.70 14.87 -18.09
C MET A 1 5.54 13.90 -17.88
N VAL A 2 4.30 14.25 -18.24
CA VAL A 2 3.14 13.33 -18.13
C VAL A 2 3.41 11.97 -18.81
N ALA A 3 4.17 11.98 -19.91
CA ALA A 3 4.60 10.76 -20.59
C ALA A 3 5.41 9.79 -19.69
N ASP A 4 6.28 10.31 -18.81
CA ASP A 4 7.07 9.47 -17.89
C ASP A 4 6.17 8.83 -16.84
N ILE A 5 5.16 9.57 -16.35
CA ILE A 5 4.16 9.06 -15.41
C ILE A 5 3.35 7.93 -16.08
N GLN A 6 2.85 8.16 -17.28
CA GLN A 6 2.08 7.17 -18.04
C GLN A 6 2.92 5.92 -18.36
N SER A 7 4.22 6.09 -18.66
CA SER A 7 5.12 4.96 -18.85
C SER A 7 5.29 4.12 -17.59
N ARG A 8 5.40 4.75 -16.41
CA ARG A 8 5.44 4.04 -15.13
C ARG A 8 4.14 3.29 -14.84
N ILE A 9 2.99 3.94 -15.07
CA ILE A 9 1.67 3.33 -14.90
C ILE A 9 1.51 2.11 -15.82
N SER A 10 1.88 2.23 -17.10
CA SER A 10 1.84 1.10 -18.04
C SER A 10 2.74 -0.04 -17.59
N GLY A 11 3.98 0.28 -17.18
CA GLY A 11 4.92 -0.74 -16.71
C GLY A 11 4.40 -1.51 -15.49
N ALA A 12 3.81 -0.81 -14.51
CA ALA A 12 3.21 -1.45 -13.35
C ALA A 12 2.00 -2.31 -13.71
N PHE A 13 1.12 -1.83 -14.58
CA PHE A 13 -0.06 -2.58 -15.02
C PHE A 13 0.31 -3.84 -15.80
N ASP A 14 1.30 -3.74 -16.70
CA ASP A 14 1.73 -4.85 -17.57
C ASP A 14 2.37 -6.02 -16.79
N ILE A 15 2.81 -5.81 -15.54
CA ILE A 15 3.30 -6.89 -14.65
C ILE A 15 2.15 -7.83 -14.26
N PHE A 16 0.94 -7.29 -14.11
CA PHE A 16 -0.26 -8.03 -13.66
C PHE A 16 -1.17 -8.44 -14.82
N ASP A 17 -1.04 -7.83 -16.01
CA ASP A 17 -1.73 -8.26 -17.24
C ASP A 17 -1.11 -9.55 -17.79
N HIS A 18 -1.37 -10.68 -17.12
CA HIS A 18 -0.82 -11.98 -17.46
C HIS A 18 -1.21 -12.48 -18.85
N GLU A 19 -2.34 -12.04 -19.38
CA GLU A 19 -2.86 -12.44 -20.69
C GLU A 19 -2.44 -11.48 -21.82
N GLY A 20 -1.87 -10.33 -21.50
CA GLY A 20 -1.54 -9.28 -22.47
C GLY A 20 -2.77 -8.68 -23.15
N ASN A 21 -3.93 -8.75 -22.50
CA ASN A 21 -5.23 -8.36 -23.05
C ASN A 21 -5.66 -6.95 -22.59
N LYS A 22 -4.78 -6.25 -21.85
CA LYS A 22 -5.01 -4.92 -21.25
C LYS A 22 -6.12 -4.89 -20.20
N THR A 23 -6.25 -5.98 -19.47
CA THR A 23 -7.09 -6.10 -18.29
C THR A 23 -6.33 -6.74 -17.14
N VAL A 24 -6.71 -6.39 -15.91
CA VAL A 24 -6.19 -7.00 -14.67
C VAL A 24 -7.36 -7.31 -13.76
N ASP A 25 -7.19 -8.25 -12.85
CA ASP A 25 -8.22 -8.56 -11.86
C ASP A 25 -8.40 -7.36 -10.93
N VAL A 26 -9.65 -7.04 -10.57
CA VAL A 26 -9.94 -5.92 -9.67
C VAL A 26 -9.21 -6.04 -8.33
N ARG A 27 -8.93 -7.26 -7.87
CA ARG A 27 -8.20 -7.56 -6.63
C ARG A 27 -6.72 -7.16 -6.70
N GLU A 28 -6.16 -6.99 -7.89
CA GLU A 28 -4.75 -6.63 -8.10
C GLU A 28 -4.52 -5.12 -8.09
N ILE A 29 -5.59 -4.32 -8.20
CA ILE A 29 -5.49 -2.87 -8.35
C ILE A 29 -4.83 -2.20 -7.14
N GLY A 30 -5.13 -2.65 -5.92
CA GLY A 30 -4.48 -2.15 -4.72
C GLY A 30 -2.95 -2.32 -4.78
N THR A 31 -2.49 -3.50 -5.19
CA THR A 31 -1.06 -3.80 -5.34
C THR A 31 -0.41 -2.98 -6.44
N ILE A 32 -1.08 -2.81 -7.59
CA ILE A 32 -0.58 -1.97 -8.69
C ILE A 32 -0.42 -0.51 -8.23
N ILE A 33 -1.42 0.05 -7.54
CA ILE A 33 -1.36 1.43 -7.02
C ILE A 33 -0.24 1.57 -5.99
N ARG A 34 -0.07 0.59 -5.09
CA ARG A 34 1.02 0.57 -4.11
C ARG A 34 2.39 0.49 -4.75
N SER A 35 2.56 -0.30 -5.81
CA SER A 35 3.81 -0.36 -6.59
C SER A 35 4.19 0.96 -7.28
N LEU A 36 3.22 1.87 -7.47
CA LEU A 36 3.46 3.21 -8.04
C LEU A 36 3.88 4.24 -6.97
N GLY A 37 4.01 3.83 -5.72
CA GLY A 37 4.40 4.66 -4.57
C GLY A 37 3.21 5.36 -3.88
N CYS A 38 2.00 4.85 -4.08
CA CYS A 38 0.78 5.36 -3.44
C CYS A 38 0.29 4.43 -2.33
N CYS A 39 -0.13 4.96 -1.20
CA CYS A 39 -0.68 4.20 -0.07
C CYS A 39 -2.14 4.64 0.20
N PRO A 40 -3.10 4.36 -0.71
CA PRO A 40 -4.51 4.61 -0.44
C PRO A 40 -5.02 3.67 0.66
N SER A 41 -6.02 4.15 1.41
CA SER A 41 -6.78 3.33 2.33
C SER A 41 -7.70 2.36 1.56
N GLU A 42 -8.31 1.38 2.24
CA GLU A 42 -9.27 0.49 1.58
C GLU A 42 -10.53 1.23 1.13
N GLU A 43 -10.98 2.25 1.88
CA GLU A 43 -12.04 3.16 1.47
C GLU A 43 -11.64 3.97 0.22
N ASP A 44 -10.43 4.54 0.19
CA ASP A 44 -9.92 5.26 -0.98
C ASP A 44 -9.86 4.36 -2.23
N LEU A 45 -9.40 3.11 -2.07
CA LEU A 45 -9.36 2.14 -3.17
C LEU A 45 -10.76 1.83 -3.69
N HIS A 46 -11.73 1.64 -2.79
CA HIS A 46 -13.12 1.43 -3.18
C HIS A 46 -13.68 2.60 -4.00
N ASP A 47 -13.43 3.83 -3.58
CA ASP A 47 -13.86 5.03 -4.29
C ASP A 47 -13.22 5.14 -5.68
N LEU A 48 -11.91 4.88 -5.78
CA LEU A 48 -11.19 4.88 -7.06
C LEU A 48 -11.71 3.80 -8.02
N LEU A 49 -12.00 2.60 -7.49
CA LEU A 49 -12.56 1.50 -8.28
C LEU A 49 -13.95 1.83 -8.79
N THR A 50 -14.81 2.39 -7.93
CA THR A 50 -16.17 2.81 -8.29
C THR A 50 -16.17 3.87 -9.41
N GLU A 51 -15.14 4.74 -9.47
CA GLU A 51 -14.99 5.73 -10.55
C GLU A 51 -14.73 5.10 -11.91
N ILE A 52 -14.06 3.94 -11.96
CA ILE A 52 -13.56 3.33 -13.20
C ILE A 52 -14.24 2.01 -13.57
N GLU A 53 -15.13 1.50 -12.71
CA GLU A 53 -15.91 0.30 -12.95
C GLU A 53 -16.89 0.49 -14.12
N GLU A 54 -17.15 -0.59 -14.86
CA GLU A 54 -18.15 -0.59 -15.93
C GLU A 54 -19.57 -0.68 -15.33
N GLU A 55 -20.60 -0.31 -16.10
CA GLU A 55 -22.00 -0.42 -15.65
C GLU A 55 -22.36 -1.85 -15.20
N GLU A 56 -21.73 -2.86 -15.81
CA GLU A 56 -21.80 -4.25 -15.39
C GLU A 56 -20.43 -4.68 -14.83
N PRO A 57 -20.34 -5.06 -13.54
CA PRO A 57 -19.08 -5.42 -12.91
C PRO A 57 -18.55 -6.72 -13.54
N THR A 58 -17.42 -6.62 -14.23
CA THR A 58 -16.80 -7.76 -14.93
C THR A 58 -15.82 -8.55 -14.04
N GLY A 59 -15.45 -7.99 -12.89
CA GLY A 59 -14.33 -8.48 -12.07
C GLY A 59 -12.95 -8.06 -12.60
N TYR A 60 -12.89 -7.36 -13.74
CA TYR A 60 -11.66 -6.90 -14.37
C TYR A 60 -11.69 -5.40 -14.61
N ILE A 61 -10.51 -4.77 -14.50
CA ILE A 61 -10.31 -3.36 -14.81
C ILE A 61 -9.52 -3.23 -16.11
N ARG A 62 -10.03 -2.41 -17.02
CA ARG A 62 -9.37 -2.12 -18.31
C ARG A 62 -8.32 -1.04 -18.16
N PHE A 63 -7.17 -1.22 -18.82
CA PHE A 63 -6.08 -0.26 -18.81
C PHE A 63 -6.51 1.15 -19.26
N GLU A 64 -7.42 1.23 -20.24
CA GLU A 64 -7.94 2.50 -20.77
C GLU A 64 -8.69 3.34 -19.73
N LYS A 65 -9.26 2.70 -18.69
CA LYS A 65 -9.94 3.35 -17.57
C LYS A 65 -8.95 3.65 -16.44
N PHE A 66 -8.06 2.71 -16.16
CA PHE A 66 -7.05 2.85 -15.11
C PHE A 66 -6.05 3.98 -15.39
N LEU A 67 -5.51 4.06 -16.61
CA LEU A 67 -4.48 5.02 -16.98
C LEU A 67 -4.86 6.49 -16.71
N PRO A 68 -6.02 7.02 -17.16
CA PRO A 68 -6.39 8.41 -16.91
C PRO A 68 -6.64 8.69 -15.42
N MET A 69 -7.31 7.77 -14.70
CA MET A 69 -7.53 7.88 -13.26
C MET A 69 -6.19 7.95 -12.52
N MET A 70 -5.29 6.99 -12.76
CA MET A 70 -4.01 6.92 -12.06
C MET A 70 -3.07 8.07 -12.46
N THR A 71 -3.14 8.54 -13.72
CA THR A 71 -2.41 9.75 -14.15
C THR A 71 -2.84 10.95 -13.32
N ARG A 72 -4.14 11.15 -13.10
CA ARG A 72 -4.68 12.23 -12.26
C ARG A 72 -4.19 12.10 -10.82
N VAL A 73 -4.29 10.90 -10.22
CA VAL A 73 -3.82 10.63 -8.86
C VAL A 73 -2.35 11.01 -8.67
N LEU A 74 -1.47 10.57 -9.56
CA LEU A 74 -0.03 10.86 -9.47
C LEU A 74 0.30 12.33 -9.73
N MET A 75 -0.40 12.98 -10.67
CA MET A 75 -0.22 14.42 -10.93
C MET A 75 -0.69 15.30 -9.77
N GLU A 76 -1.82 14.94 -9.15
CA GLU A 76 -2.38 15.61 -7.97
C GLU A 76 -1.62 15.25 -6.68
N ARG A 77 -0.65 14.33 -6.75
CA ARG A 77 0.15 13.86 -5.61
C ARG A 77 -0.72 13.28 -4.49
N LYS A 78 -1.83 12.64 -4.84
CA LYS A 78 -2.73 11.95 -3.90
C LYS A 78 -2.11 10.66 -3.39
N TYR A 79 -2.51 10.27 -2.18
CA TYR A 79 -2.12 9.01 -1.53
C TYR A 79 -0.62 8.80 -1.42
N ARG A 80 0.18 9.86 -1.30
CA ARG A 80 1.62 9.69 -1.13
C ARG A 80 1.93 8.97 0.17
N ALA A 81 2.91 8.08 0.13
CA ALA A 81 3.50 7.50 1.33
C ALA A 81 3.89 8.60 2.32
N ALA A 82 3.63 8.35 3.60
CA ALA A 82 4.06 9.25 4.65
C ALA A 82 5.60 9.28 4.71
N PRO A 83 6.23 10.45 4.94
CA PRO A 83 7.67 10.52 5.12
C PRO A 83 8.14 9.62 6.28
N GLU A 84 9.35 9.08 6.16
CA GLU A 84 9.99 8.25 7.20
C GLU A 84 9.86 8.86 8.60
N GLU A 85 10.12 10.18 8.75
CA GLU A 85 10.02 10.87 10.03
C GLU A 85 8.61 10.81 10.64
N GLN A 86 7.57 10.88 9.80
CA GLN A 86 6.19 10.81 10.25
C GLN A 86 5.81 9.38 10.66
N LEU A 87 6.23 8.38 9.88
CA LEU A 87 6.04 6.97 10.23
C LEU A 87 6.74 6.63 11.54
N LEU A 88 7.99 7.06 11.71
CA LEU A 88 8.76 6.84 12.93
C LEU A 88 8.07 7.44 14.15
N LYS A 89 7.53 8.66 14.04
CA LYS A 89 6.76 9.29 15.12
C LYS A 89 5.50 8.52 15.47
N ALA A 90 4.80 7.96 14.48
CA ALA A 90 3.61 7.14 14.73
C ALA A 90 3.96 5.90 15.57
N PHE A 91 5.03 5.18 15.22
CA PHE A 91 5.50 4.03 16.02
C PHE A 91 5.97 4.43 17.42
N GLN A 92 6.62 5.59 17.57
CA GLN A 92 7.04 6.11 18.88
C GLN A 92 5.85 6.42 19.80
N VAL A 93 4.68 6.78 19.25
CA VAL A 93 3.46 6.97 20.05
C VAL A 93 2.95 5.65 20.61
N LEU A 94 3.14 4.54 19.88
CA LEU A 94 2.77 3.19 20.33
C LEU A 94 3.75 2.65 21.38
N ASP A 95 5.03 3.01 21.29
CA ASP A 95 6.09 2.62 22.23
C ASP A 95 6.12 3.54 23.47
N ALA A 96 5.10 3.41 24.33
CA ALA A 96 4.91 4.26 25.52
C ALA A 96 6.14 4.29 26.45
N ASP A 97 6.89 3.20 26.51
CA ASP A 97 8.09 3.04 27.35
C ASP A 97 9.39 3.48 26.64
N SER A 98 9.33 3.93 25.38
CA SER A 98 10.48 4.36 24.58
C SER A 98 11.58 3.29 24.47
N LYS A 99 11.19 2.03 24.31
CA LYS A 99 12.07 0.86 24.21
C LYS A 99 12.87 0.82 22.90
N GLY A 100 12.36 1.47 21.85
CA GLY A 100 12.89 1.39 20.49
C GLY A 100 12.36 0.20 19.68
N TYR A 101 11.39 -0.53 20.22
CA TYR A 101 10.75 -1.68 19.58
C TYR A 101 9.31 -1.87 20.10
N LEU A 102 8.48 -2.56 19.32
CA LEU A 102 7.16 -3.03 19.75
C LEU A 102 7.15 -4.55 19.88
N THR A 103 6.51 -5.08 20.92
CA THR A 103 6.24 -6.52 20.99
C THR A 103 5.15 -6.90 19.99
N GLN A 104 5.05 -8.20 19.68
CA GLN A 104 3.98 -8.72 18.83
C GLN A 104 2.59 -8.32 19.36
N ASP A 105 2.36 -8.41 20.67
CA ASP A 105 1.08 -8.04 21.27
C ASP A 105 0.78 -6.55 21.12
N GLU A 106 1.78 -5.68 21.29
CA GLU A 106 1.62 -4.23 21.19
C GLU A 106 1.26 -3.81 19.77
N ILE A 107 1.99 -4.33 18.76
CA ILE A 107 1.72 -3.99 17.37
C ILE A 107 0.41 -4.63 16.90
N THR A 108 0.10 -5.86 17.30
CA THR A 108 -1.15 -6.53 16.95
C THR A 108 -2.33 -5.74 17.49
N LYS A 109 -2.26 -5.32 18.75
CA LYS A 109 -3.32 -4.51 19.35
C LYS A 109 -3.51 -3.19 18.58
N ALA A 110 -2.43 -2.47 18.31
CA ALA A 110 -2.49 -1.19 17.62
C ALA A 110 -3.10 -1.31 16.21
N MET A 111 -2.69 -2.33 15.43
CA MET A 111 -3.12 -2.52 14.05
C MET A 111 -4.51 -3.15 13.90
N THR A 112 -5.08 -3.73 14.96
CA THR A 112 -6.40 -4.38 14.92
C THR A 112 -7.50 -3.64 15.69
N GLU A 113 -7.16 -2.65 16.53
CA GLU A 113 -8.13 -1.87 17.31
C GLU A 113 -8.33 -0.43 16.80
N GLU A 114 -7.40 0.13 16.02
CA GLU A 114 -7.42 1.52 15.58
C GLU A 114 -7.46 1.65 14.04
N GLY A 115 -8.10 2.71 13.54
CA GLY A 115 -8.09 3.03 12.10
C GLY A 115 -8.86 2.03 11.23
N GLU A 116 -8.23 1.59 10.14
CA GLU A 116 -8.69 0.47 9.31
C GLU A 116 -8.05 -0.81 9.87
N PRO A 117 -8.79 -1.60 10.67
CA PRO A 117 -8.20 -2.70 11.42
C PRO A 117 -7.78 -3.83 10.47
N PHE A 118 -6.59 -4.35 10.70
CA PHE A 118 -6.07 -5.48 9.95
C PHE A 118 -6.89 -6.74 10.25
N THR A 119 -7.09 -7.56 9.23
CA THR A 119 -7.50 -8.95 9.40
C THR A 119 -6.37 -9.75 10.06
N GLN A 120 -6.73 -10.92 10.59
CA GLN A 120 -5.74 -11.82 11.18
C GLN A 120 -4.67 -12.24 10.16
N GLU A 121 -5.06 -12.44 8.91
CA GLU A 121 -4.16 -12.81 7.81
C GLU A 121 -3.18 -11.67 7.49
N GLU A 122 -3.68 -10.44 7.32
CA GLU A 122 -2.83 -9.26 7.08
C GLU A 122 -1.87 -9.00 8.24
N MET A 123 -2.31 -9.23 9.48
CA MET A 123 -1.47 -9.10 10.67
C MET A 123 -0.34 -10.15 10.69
N GLU A 124 -0.65 -11.40 10.34
CA GLU A 124 0.34 -12.47 10.24
C GLU A 124 1.37 -12.20 9.15
N GLU A 125 0.92 -11.74 7.98
CA GLU A 125 1.80 -11.33 6.89
C GLU A 125 2.72 -10.17 7.28
N MET A 126 2.16 -9.12 7.90
CA MET A 126 2.93 -7.98 8.39
C MET A 126 4.00 -8.43 9.40
N LEU A 127 3.64 -9.26 10.38
CA LEU A 127 4.60 -9.77 11.37
C LEU A 127 5.68 -10.63 10.74
N SER A 128 5.33 -11.46 9.77
CA SER A 128 6.30 -12.26 9.02
C SER A 128 7.34 -11.40 8.32
N ALA A 129 6.94 -10.24 7.79
CA ALA A 129 7.83 -9.30 7.13
C ALA A 129 8.62 -8.39 8.11
N ALA A 130 8.04 -8.02 9.25
CA ALA A 130 8.56 -6.98 10.14
C ALA A 130 9.38 -7.51 11.33
N LYS A 131 9.20 -8.77 11.71
CA LYS A 131 9.75 -9.34 12.94
C LYS A 131 11.24 -9.66 12.81
N ASP A 132 11.99 -9.31 13.85
CA ASP A 132 13.40 -9.68 13.94
C ASP A 132 13.54 -11.21 14.18
N PRO A 133 14.42 -11.92 13.47
CA PRO A 133 14.56 -13.37 13.63
C PRO A 133 15.02 -13.82 15.03
N ASP A 134 15.76 -12.95 15.72
CA ASP A 134 16.38 -13.24 17.02
C ASP A 134 15.58 -12.65 18.19
N LYS A 135 14.75 -11.65 17.93
CA LYS A 135 13.92 -10.96 18.91
C LYS A 135 12.47 -11.05 18.49
N ASP A 136 11.63 -11.57 19.38
CA ASP A 136 10.18 -11.69 19.22
C ASP A 136 9.45 -10.31 19.21
N ALA A 137 9.97 -9.36 18.43
CA ALA A 137 9.67 -7.94 18.46
C ALA A 137 9.94 -7.29 17.09
N VAL A 138 9.25 -6.18 16.84
CA VAL A 138 9.43 -5.35 15.66
C VAL A 138 10.31 -4.15 16.02
N LEU A 139 11.52 -4.12 15.45
CA LEU A 139 12.41 -2.97 15.51
C LEU A 139 11.90 -1.91 14.51
N TYR A 140 10.96 -1.07 14.95
CA TYR A 140 10.21 -0.19 14.05
C TYR A 140 11.08 0.81 13.29
N ARG A 141 12.29 1.15 13.76
CA ARG A 141 13.22 2.01 13.00
C ARG A 141 13.70 1.33 11.72
N ASP A 142 14.06 0.06 11.83
CA ASP A 142 14.54 -0.74 10.70
C ASP A 142 13.36 -1.02 9.77
N TYR A 143 12.19 -1.36 10.34
CA TYR A 143 10.97 -1.60 9.57
C TYR A 143 10.52 -0.36 8.77
N VAL A 144 10.47 0.82 9.40
CA VAL A 144 10.12 2.07 8.71
C VAL A 144 11.13 2.40 7.61
N SER A 145 12.42 2.12 7.84
CA SER A 145 13.44 2.31 6.80
C SER A 145 13.14 1.42 5.59
N VAL A 146 12.76 0.17 5.80
CA VAL A 146 12.34 -0.73 4.71
C VAL A 146 11.09 -0.20 3.99
N MET A 147 10.06 0.22 4.73
CA MET A 147 8.83 0.78 4.16
C MET A 147 9.08 2.05 3.32
N ALA A 148 10.07 2.86 3.72
CA ALA A 148 10.43 4.08 3.02
C ALA A 148 11.38 3.85 1.82
N LEU A 149 12.07 2.71 1.75
CA LEU A 149 13.10 2.41 0.75
C LEU A 149 12.56 1.82 -0.56
N GLU A 150 11.26 1.54 -0.69
CA GLU A 150 10.64 1.11 -1.96
C GLU A 150 10.57 2.24 -3.04
N GLU A 151 11.49 3.21 -3.00
CA GLU A 151 11.67 4.27 -4.00
C GLU A 151 12.86 4.05 -4.95
N THR A 152 13.50 2.88 -4.98
CA THR A 152 14.66 2.62 -5.87
C THR A 152 14.37 1.79 -7.11
#